data_AF-A0A0K0EXM4-F1
#
_entry.id   AF-A0A0K0EXM4-F1
#
_cell.length_a   1.000
_cell.length_b   1.000
_cell.length_c   1.000
_cell.angle_alpha   90.00
_cell.angle_beta   90.00
_cell.angle_gamma   90.00
#
_symmetry.space_group_name_H-M   'P 1'
#
loop_
_entity.id
_entity.type
_entity.pdbx_description
1 polymer ?
#
loop_
_entity_poly.entity_id
_entity_poly.type
_entity_poly.pdbx_seq_one_letter_code
_entity_poly.pdbx_strand_id
1 'polypeptide(L)'
;MNKVSNLGLEDEKNYLKKLDNSKTYTDGSLKYTEIIKITPLLVFIAGIVPPLAGSILSISIALLFHNDDISNYNWQCGRALLPSLSRIINLPLERVFWQILILMHVPLRFLEICVQTERYTRFENVIKGKSKLHFLLIKVYTISGLIELVFITFLSVIGERENAQLHVICFYLFGTSGIVFMITNTILHRKTLYYCKPYGIFSYRMKILFISIYCTIAPIMIIAFYLYFKKCTKNAYEVFAICEYLEVVVNILFHSTAYWDIKNKILLCTRYVEKYVDEKSKAWSFDKKICLKVDEGLCKINISSK
;
A
#
# COMPACT_ATOMS: atom_id res chain seq x y z
N MET A 1 -58.27 -28.74 -6.82
CA MET A 1 -57.87 -27.83 -5.72
C MET A 1 -56.36 -27.67 -5.81
N ASN A 2 -55.81 -26.71 -6.57
CA ASN A 2 -55.63 -25.29 -6.20
C ASN A 2 -55.21 -25.09 -4.74
N LYS A 3 -53.92 -24.79 -4.48
CA LYS A 3 -53.37 -23.43 -4.24
C LYS A 3 -51.96 -23.55 -3.61
N VAL A 4 -50.93 -22.94 -4.24
CA VAL A 4 -50.31 -21.63 -3.87
C VAL A 4 -49.31 -21.81 -2.73
N SER A 5 -48.01 -21.94 -3.02
CA SER A 5 -47.02 -20.90 -3.34
C SER A 5 -46.11 -20.69 -2.11
N ASN A 6 -44.81 -20.53 -2.34
CA ASN A 6 -44.07 -19.33 -1.95
C ASN A 6 -42.58 -19.49 -2.28
N LEU A 7 -42.15 -18.64 -3.21
CA LEU A 7 -40.86 -17.96 -3.28
C LEU A 7 -39.69 -18.63 -2.55
N GLY A 8 -38.89 -19.40 -3.29
CA GLY A 8 -37.47 -19.55 -2.98
C GLY A 8 -36.70 -18.45 -3.70
N LEU A 9 -36.11 -17.53 -2.94
CA LEU A 9 -35.14 -16.55 -3.44
C LEU A 9 -34.05 -17.28 -4.25
N GLU A 10 -33.96 -16.99 -5.54
CA GLU A 10 -32.77 -17.27 -6.34
C GLU A 10 -31.66 -16.32 -5.89
N ASP A 11 -30.81 -16.79 -4.98
CA ASP A 11 -29.50 -16.19 -4.73
C ASP A 11 -28.61 -16.45 -5.96
N GLU A 12 -28.64 -15.53 -6.94
CA GLU A 12 -27.66 -15.45 -8.03
C GLU A 12 -26.24 -15.24 -7.48
N LYS A 13 -25.59 -16.33 -7.09
CA LYS A 13 -24.13 -16.35 -6.96
C LYS A 13 -23.55 -16.42 -8.36
N ASN A 14 -23.10 -15.30 -8.90
CA ASN A 14 -22.32 -15.23 -10.13
C ASN A 14 -21.00 -16.01 -9.99
N TYR A 15 -21.01 -17.28 -10.43
CA TYR A 15 -19.82 -18.13 -10.46
C TYR A 15 -19.00 -17.84 -11.73
N LEU A 16 -17.84 -17.20 -11.58
CA LEU A 16 -16.90 -16.99 -12.69
C LEU A 16 -16.34 -18.34 -13.18
N LYS A 17 -16.66 -18.72 -14.42
CA LYS A 17 -16.17 -19.93 -15.07
C LYS A 17 -14.88 -19.62 -15.82
N LYS A 18 -13.82 -20.40 -15.56
CA LYS A 18 -12.56 -20.28 -16.30
C LYS A 18 -12.76 -20.88 -17.70
N LEU A 19 -12.54 -20.08 -18.74
CA LEU A 19 -12.85 -20.45 -20.13
C LEU A 19 -11.83 -21.44 -20.72
N ASP A 20 -10.57 -21.33 -20.31
CA ASP A 20 -9.49 -22.21 -20.79
C ASP A 20 -8.30 -22.19 -19.82
N ASN A 21 -7.18 -22.84 -20.16
CA ASN A 21 -5.93 -22.76 -19.38
C ASN A 21 -5.33 -21.34 -19.33
N SER A 22 -5.83 -20.40 -20.14
CA SER A 22 -5.47 -18.98 -20.20
C SER A 22 -6.04 -18.14 -19.03
N LYS A 23 -5.55 -16.90 -18.92
CA LYS A 23 -5.94 -15.87 -17.94
C LYS A 23 -7.35 -15.27 -18.16
N THR A 24 -8.30 -16.07 -18.65
CA THR A 24 -9.62 -15.62 -19.11
C THR A 24 -10.76 -16.30 -18.35
N TYR A 25 -11.68 -15.50 -17.85
CA TYR A 25 -12.84 -15.90 -17.05
C TYR A 25 -14.13 -15.36 -17.69
N THR A 26 -15.27 -16.02 -17.47
CA THR A 26 -16.58 -15.51 -17.89
C THR A 26 -17.64 -15.74 -16.83
N ASP A 27 -18.61 -14.83 -16.75
CA ASP A 27 -19.85 -15.02 -15.97
C ASP A 27 -21.02 -15.51 -16.84
N GLY A 28 -20.78 -15.77 -18.13
CA GLY A 28 -21.81 -16.13 -19.12
C GLY A 28 -22.24 -14.97 -20.03
N SER A 29 -22.01 -13.72 -19.62
CA SER A 29 -22.36 -12.49 -20.37
C SER A 29 -21.15 -11.63 -20.70
N LEU A 30 -20.17 -11.61 -19.80
CA LEU A 30 -18.94 -10.85 -19.90
C LEU A 30 -17.74 -11.80 -19.86
N LYS A 31 -16.70 -11.44 -20.59
CA LYS A 31 -15.40 -12.09 -20.58
C LYS A 31 -14.39 -11.15 -19.93
N TYR A 32 -13.68 -11.69 -18.96
CA TYR A 32 -12.68 -11.02 -18.15
C TYR A 32 -11.30 -11.58 -18.49
N THR A 33 -10.43 -10.77 -19.06
CA THR A 33 -9.04 -11.15 -19.35
C THR A 33 -8.12 -10.49 -18.33
N GLU A 34 -7.40 -11.26 -17.52
CA GLU A 34 -6.42 -10.71 -16.57
C GLU A 34 -5.16 -10.24 -17.30
N ILE A 35 -4.91 -8.93 -17.31
CA ILE A 35 -3.75 -8.31 -17.96
C ILE A 35 -2.55 -8.39 -17.02
N ILE A 36 -2.69 -7.82 -15.82
CA ILE A 36 -1.61 -7.69 -14.83
C ILE A 36 -2.07 -8.35 -13.53
N LYS A 37 -1.21 -9.18 -12.95
CA LYS A 37 -1.39 -9.77 -11.63
C LYS A 37 -0.20 -9.36 -10.77
N ILE A 38 -0.44 -8.49 -9.79
CA ILE A 38 0.59 -8.05 -8.87
C ILE A 38 0.45 -8.86 -7.58
N THR A 39 1.49 -9.64 -7.28
CA THR A 39 1.54 -10.41 -6.04
C THR A 39 1.76 -9.47 -4.86
N PRO A 40 1.06 -9.64 -3.72
CA PRO A 40 1.29 -8.84 -2.51
C PRO A 40 2.76 -8.77 -2.06
N LEU A 41 3.52 -9.84 -2.30
CA LEU A 41 4.95 -9.90 -2.02
C LEU A 41 5.75 -8.86 -2.83
N LEU A 42 5.40 -8.66 -4.11
CA LEU A 42 6.10 -7.71 -4.98
C LEU A 42 5.85 -6.26 -4.52
N VAL A 43 4.58 -5.94 -4.21
CA VAL A 43 4.20 -4.63 -3.65
C VAL A 43 4.95 -4.38 -2.34
N PHE A 44 5.06 -5.39 -1.50
CA PHE A 44 5.77 -5.29 -0.22
C PHE A 44 7.27 -5.07 -0.39
N ILE A 45 7.94 -5.87 -1.23
CA ILE A 45 9.38 -5.73 -1.49
C ILE A 45 9.66 -4.33 -2.05
N ALA A 46 8.90 -3.92 -3.06
CA ALA A 46 9.06 -2.60 -3.66
C ALA A 46 8.64 -1.45 -2.70
N GLY A 47 7.82 -1.73 -1.70
CA GLY A 47 7.41 -0.77 -0.66
C GLY A 47 8.34 -0.68 0.55
N ILE A 48 9.37 -1.51 0.69
CA ILE A 48 10.26 -1.50 1.87
C ILE A 48 11.72 -1.49 1.51
N VAL A 49 12.10 -2.22 0.46
CA VAL A 49 13.49 -2.27 0.02
C VAL A 49 14.00 -0.87 -0.35
N PRO A 50 13.25 0.01 -1.04
CA PRO A 50 13.78 1.33 -1.36
C PRO A 50 14.15 2.21 -0.15
N PRO A 51 13.28 2.45 0.86
CA PRO A 51 13.68 3.25 2.02
C PRO A 51 14.80 2.60 2.85
N LEU A 52 14.84 1.27 2.94
CA LEU A 52 15.91 0.55 3.64
C LEU A 52 17.25 0.62 2.89
N ALA A 53 17.23 0.39 1.58
CA ALA A 53 18.41 0.51 0.73
C ALA A 53 18.88 1.96 0.69
N GLY A 54 17.96 2.93 0.64
CA GLY A 54 18.28 4.36 0.63
C GLY A 54 18.98 4.80 1.90
N SER A 55 18.51 4.36 3.08
CA SER A 55 19.19 4.69 4.34
C SER A 55 20.56 4.03 4.42
N ILE A 56 20.67 2.72 4.14
CA ILE A 56 21.94 2.00 4.20
C ILE A 56 22.95 2.57 3.20
N LEU A 57 22.56 2.80 1.94
CA LEU A 57 23.44 3.35 0.91
C LEU A 57 23.89 4.77 1.25
N SER A 58 22.97 5.64 1.66
CA SER A 58 23.32 7.03 1.99
C SER A 58 24.29 7.08 3.17
N ILE A 59 24.02 6.31 4.24
CA ILE A 59 24.92 6.23 5.40
C ILE A 59 26.29 5.64 4.99
N SER A 60 26.30 4.56 4.21
CA SER A 60 27.56 3.90 3.81
C SER A 60 28.42 4.80 2.94
N ILE A 61 27.82 5.46 1.94
CA ILE A 61 28.54 6.37 1.03
C ILE A 61 29.10 7.55 1.83
N ALA A 62 28.30 8.14 2.71
CA ALA A 62 28.75 9.26 3.53
C ALA A 62 29.93 8.86 4.41
N LEU A 63 29.86 7.71 5.09
CA LEU A 63 30.94 7.23 5.95
C LEU A 63 32.23 6.88 5.20
N LEU A 64 32.12 6.39 3.95
CA LEU A 64 33.28 5.97 3.13
C LEU A 64 33.95 7.12 2.38
N PHE A 65 33.16 8.06 1.84
CA PHE A 65 33.66 9.08 0.91
C PHE A 65 33.64 10.50 1.48
N HIS A 66 32.77 10.78 2.47
CA HIS A 66 32.55 12.13 3.01
C HIS A 66 32.69 12.16 4.55
N ASN A 67 33.53 11.29 5.11
CA ASN A 67 33.68 11.13 6.56
C ASN A 67 34.07 12.46 7.26
N ASP A 68 35.00 13.20 6.67
CA ASP A 68 35.49 14.47 7.21
C ASP A 68 34.45 15.60 7.12
N ASP A 69 33.51 15.52 6.16
CA ASP A 69 32.45 16.50 5.96
C ASP A 69 31.24 16.26 6.88
N ILE A 70 31.06 15.04 7.36
CA ILE A 70 29.90 14.62 8.19
C ILE A 70 30.25 14.34 9.64
N SER A 71 31.50 13.98 9.92
CA SER A 71 31.97 13.70 11.27
C SER A 71 32.99 14.76 11.65
N ASN A 72 32.95 15.21 12.91
CA ASN A 72 33.92 16.14 13.47
C ASN A 72 33.93 17.55 12.84
N TYR A 73 32.80 18.00 12.28
CA TYR A 73 32.64 19.39 11.84
C TYR A 73 32.16 20.30 12.98
N ASN A 74 32.50 21.59 12.90
CA ASN A 74 32.00 22.59 13.85
C ASN A 74 30.57 22.98 13.49
N TRP A 75 29.66 22.79 14.44
CA TRP A 75 28.28 23.26 14.35
C TRP A 75 27.99 24.30 15.43
N GLN A 76 26.73 24.70 15.56
CA GLN A 76 26.26 25.78 16.44
C GLN A 76 26.78 25.68 17.88
N CYS A 77 26.92 24.47 18.43
CA CYS A 77 27.25 24.27 19.84
C CYS A 77 28.53 23.45 20.09
N GLY A 78 29.39 23.38 19.08
CA GLY A 78 30.66 22.65 19.13
C GLY A 78 30.77 21.61 18.03
N ARG A 79 31.73 20.69 18.20
CA ARG A 79 31.98 19.61 17.24
C ARG A 79 30.88 18.58 17.32
N ALA A 80 30.25 18.29 16.18
CA ALA A 80 29.31 17.19 16.03
C ALA A 80 30.08 15.94 15.62
N LEU A 81 30.00 14.87 16.42
CA LEU A 81 30.75 13.63 16.15
C LEU A 81 29.95 12.65 15.29
N LEU A 82 28.64 12.59 15.52
CA LEU A 82 27.73 11.71 14.80
C LEU A 82 26.78 12.56 13.95
N PRO A 83 26.81 12.45 12.61
CA PRO A 83 25.84 13.14 11.76
C PRO A 83 24.45 12.56 11.96
N SER A 84 23.43 13.39 11.85
CA SER A 84 22.04 12.94 11.75
C SER A 84 21.72 12.44 10.32
N LEU A 85 20.68 11.62 10.14
CA LEU A 85 20.28 11.14 8.81
C LEU A 85 19.87 12.32 7.92
N SER A 86 19.11 13.27 8.46
CA SER A 86 18.76 14.53 7.78
C SER A 86 19.98 15.29 7.28
N ARG A 87 21.12 15.23 7.98
CA ARG A 87 22.38 15.83 7.52
C ARG A 87 23.01 15.04 6.37
N ILE A 88 23.05 13.71 6.48
CA ILE A 88 23.62 12.82 5.46
C ILE A 88 22.90 12.97 4.13
N ILE A 89 21.56 12.91 4.13
CA ILE A 89 20.75 13.00 2.90
C ILE A 89 20.78 14.39 2.25
N ASN A 90 21.44 15.37 2.89
CA ASN A 90 21.66 16.70 2.34
C ASN A 90 22.98 16.86 1.60
N LEU A 91 23.86 15.85 1.62
CA LEU A 91 25.04 15.82 0.77
C LEU A 91 24.66 15.60 -0.70
N PRO A 92 25.47 16.10 -1.67
CA PRO A 92 25.07 16.12 -3.08
C PRO A 92 24.78 14.74 -3.68
N LEU A 93 25.60 13.73 -3.33
CA LEU A 93 25.52 12.39 -3.93
C LEU A 93 24.46 11.53 -3.23
N GLU A 94 24.49 11.52 -1.90
CA GLU A 94 23.60 10.76 -1.01
C GLU A 94 22.15 11.17 -1.22
N ARG A 95 21.91 12.48 -1.40
CA ARG A 95 20.60 13.02 -1.72
C ARG A 95 19.98 12.37 -2.95
N VAL A 96 20.75 12.17 -4.01
CA VAL A 96 20.24 11.62 -5.28
C VAL A 96 19.76 10.19 -5.08
N PHE A 97 20.57 9.35 -4.41
CA PHE A 97 20.17 7.98 -4.09
C PHE A 97 18.95 7.94 -3.18
N TRP A 98 18.95 8.76 -2.13
CA TRP A 98 17.82 8.87 -1.21
C TRP A 98 16.52 9.26 -1.92
N GLN A 99 16.55 10.33 -2.72
CA GLN A 99 15.38 10.84 -3.42
C GLN A 99 14.82 9.85 -4.42
N ILE A 100 15.65 9.22 -5.25
CA ILE A 100 15.20 8.23 -6.23
C ILE A 100 14.49 7.07 -5.53
N LEU A 101 15.09 6.55 -4.45
CA LEU A 101 14.56 5.40 -3.72
C LEU A 101 13.28 5.74 -2.93
N ILE A 102 13.22 6.89 -2.27
CA ILE A 102 12.00 7.34 -1.57
C ILE A 102 10.87 7.68 -2.56
N LEU A 103 11.15 8.39 -3.65
CA LEU A 103 10.12 8.74 -4.63
C LEU A 103 9.55 7.51 -5.34
N MET A 104 10.37 6.48 -5.58
CA MET A 104 9.90 5.19 -6.09
C MET A 104 8.99 4.45 -5.09
N HIS A 105 9.21 4.64 -3.80
CA HIS A 105 8.42 4.04 -2.72
C HIS A 105 7.03 4.67 -2.56
N VAL A 106 6.91 5.98 -2.79
CA VAL A 106 5.68 6.77 -2.60
C VAL A 106 4.42 6.18 -3.25
N PRO A 107 4.40 5.83 -4.55
CA PRO A 107 3.18 5.30 -5.18
C PRO A 107 2.72 3.97 -4.60
N LEU A 108 3.66 3.13 -4.14
CA LEU A 108 3.33 1.84 -3.54
C LEU A 108 2.72 2.01 -2.15
N ARG A 109 3.21 2.99 -1.39
CA ARG A 109 2.59 3.41 -0.14
C ARG A 109 1.19 3.95 -0.30
N PHE A 110 0.99 4.79 -1.31
CA PHE A 110 -0.33 5.30 -1.63
C PHE A 110 -1.31 4.15 -1.91
N LEU A 111 -0.89 3.17 -2.71
CA LEU A 111 -1.68 1.98 -3.00
C LEU A 111 -1.98 1.16 -1.75
N GLU A 112 -1.00 0.97 -0.86
CA GLU A 112 -1.20 0.28 0.42
C GLU A 112 -2.28 0.96 1.27
N ILE A 113 -2.21 2.28 1.43
CA ILE A 113 -3.21 3.06 2.18
C ILE A 113 -4.60 2.85 1.58
N CYS A 114 -4.74 2.95 0.25
CA CYS A 114 -6.02 2.73 -0.43
C CYS A 114 -6.59 1.34 -0.17
N VAL A 115 -5.78 0.30 -0.37
CA VAL A 115 -6.19 -1.11 -0.20
C VAL A 115 -6.58 -1.37 1.25
N GLN A 116 -5.82 -0.86 2.21
CA GLN A 116 -6.08 -1.08 3.63
C GLN A 116 -7.31 -0.30 4.10
N THR A 117 -7.52 0.93 3.62
CA THR A 117 -8.73 1.73 3.88
C THR A 117 -9.98 1.01 3.39
N GLU A 118 -9.98 0.51 2.15
CA GLU A 118 -11.11 -0.25 1.61
C GLU A 118 -11.40 -1.48 2.46
N ARG A 119 -10.35 -2.18 2.89
CA ARG A 119 -10.49 -3.36 3.75
C ARG A 119 -11.12 -3.02 5.09
N TYR A 120 -10.67 -1.97 5.77
CA TYR A 120 -11.25 -1.55 7.04
C TYR A 120 -12.72 -1.15 6.91
N THR A 121 -13.11 -0.55 5.76
CA THR A 121 -14.52 -0.25 5.45
C THR A 121 -15.34 -1.52 5.23
N ARG A 122 -14.82 -2.53 4.52
CA ARG A 122 -15.55 -3.81 4.30
C ARG A 122 -15.85 -4.54 5.61
N PHE A 123 -14.93 -4.50 6.59
CA PHE A 123 -15.14 -5.12 7.90
C PHE A 123 -16.14 -4.36 8.80
N GLU A 124 -16.37 -3.06 8.55
CA GLU A 124 -17.41 -2.29 9.25
C GLU A 124 -18.80 -2.91 9.07
N ASN A 125 -19.08 -3.41 7.86
CA ASN A 125 -20.37 -4.01 7.51
C ASN A 125 -20.62 -5.35 8.24
N VAL A 126 -19.57 -5.99 8.77
CA VAL A 126 -19.64 -7.32 9.39
C VAL A 126 -19.72 -7.24 10.93
N ILE A 127 -19.06 -6.27 11.57
CA ILE A 127 -18.79 -6.28 13.02
C ILE A 127 -19.83 -5.46 13.84
N LYS A 128 -21.14 -5.62 13.55
CA LYS A 128 -22.26 -4.89 14.21
C LYS A 128 -22.39 -3.41 13.80
N GLY A 129 -22.93 -3.16 12.61
CA GLY A 129 -23.51 -1.88 12.22
C GLY A 129 -22.54 -0.68 12.09
N LYS A 130 -22.99 0.37 11.39
CA LYS A 130 -22.20 1.59 11.09
C LYS A 130 -21.87 2.39 12.35
N SER A 131 -20.76 2.07 13.01
CA SER A 131 -20.26 2.86 14.14
C SER A 131 -19.60 4.14 13.63
N LYS A 132 -20.16 5.31 14.00
CA LYS A 132 -19.57 6.63 13.67
C LYS A 132 -18.09 6.73 14.06
N LEU A 133 -17.70 6.10 15.16
CA LEU A 133 -16.31 6.06 15.62
C LEU A 133 -15.41 5.24 14.68
N HIS A 134 -15.90 4.12 14.15
CA HIS A 134 -15.13 3.31 13.20
C HIS A 134 -14.89 4.05 11.90
N PHE A 135 -15.94 4.68 11.36
CA PHE A 135 -15.82 5.56 10.19
C PHE A 135 -14.83 6.70 10.42
N LEU A 136 -14.89 7.38 11.58
CA LEU A 136 -13.94 8.42 11.96
C LEU A 136 -12.50 7.88 11.99
N LEU A 137 -12.27 6.73 12.61
CA LEU A 137 -10.95 6.10 12.69
C LEU A 137 -10.38 5.81 11.29
N ILE A 138 -11.20 5.31 10.35
CA ILE A 138 -10.79 5.08 8.97
C ILE A 138 -10.39 6.39 8.28
N LYS A 139 -11.16 7.47 8.50
CA LYS A 139 -10.84 8.80 7.94
C LYS A 139 -9.54 9.34 8.50
N VAL A 140 -9.34 9.27 9.82
CA VAL A 140 -8.09 9.71 10.46
C VAL A 140 -6.92 8.88 9.96
N TYR A 141 -7.05 7.55 9.88
CA TYR A 141 -6.03 6.66 9.30
C TYR A 141 -5.65 7.07 7.88
N THR A 142 -6.63 7.28 7.01
CA THR A 142 -6.39 7.63 5.61
C THR A 142 -5.73 9.00 5.48
N ILE A 143 -6.25 10.01 6.17
CA ILE A 143 -5.73 11.39 6.09
C ILE A 143 -4.32 11.46 6.69
N SER A 144 -4.10 10.87 7.87
CA SER A 144 -2.78 10.86 8.50
C SER A 144 -1.74 10.14 7.65
N GLY A 145 -2.08 9.01 7.04
CA GLY A 145 -1.17 8.30 6.12
C GLY A 145 -0.85 9.09 4.85
N LEU A 146 -1.81 9.83 4.28
CA LEU A 146 -1.55 10.70 3.14
C LEU A 146 -0.67 11.90 3.52
N ILE A 147 -0.91 12.49 4.69
CA ILE A 147 -0.10 13.59 5.23
C ILE A 147 1.33 13.11 5.49
N GLU A 148 1.51 11.95 6.12
CA GLU A 148 2.81 11.30 6.32
C GLU A 148 3.54 11.15 4.98
N LEU A 149 2.85 10.64 3.95
CA LEU A 149 3.42 10.40 2.63
C LEU A 149 3.84 11.69 1.89
N VAL A 150 3.06 12.76 2.05
CA VAL A 150 3.41 14.08 1.49
C VAL A 150 4.63 14.65 2.21
N PHE A 151 4.66 14.59 3.55
CA PHE A 151 5.76 15.17 4.31
C PHE A 151 7.06 14.38 4.23
N ILE A 152 7.05 13.05 4.07
CA ILE A 152 8.29 12.31 3.75
C ILE A 152 8.83 12.68 2.37
N THR A 153 7.94 12.95 1.42
CA THR A 153 8.34 13.42 0.08
C THR A 153 8.98 14.80 0.18
N PHE A 154 8.34 15.75 0.87
CA PHE A 154 8.89 17.09 1.07
C PHE A 154 10.18 17.08 1.90
N LEU A 155 10.26 16.26 2.94
CA LEU A 155 11.48 16.09 3.75
C LEU A 155 12.65 15.55 2.91
N SER A 156 12.35 14.75 1.88
CA SER A 156 13.37 14.18 0.98
C SER A 156 13.79 15.14 -0.14
N VAL A 157 12.88 16.00 -0.60
CA VAL A 157 13.13 16.95 -1.71
C VAL A 157 13.69 18.28 -1.20
N ILE A 158 13.09 18.83 -0.15
CA ILE A 158 13.48 20.10 0.46
C ILE A 158 14.49 19.82 1.55
N GLY A 159 15.76 19.97 1.19
CA GLY A 159 16.87 19.81 2.11
C GLY A 159 17.12 21.01 3.01
N GLU A 160 18.06 20.83 3.94
CA GLU A 160 18.54 21.89 4.83
C GLU A 160 19.18 23.04 4.04
N ARG A 161 19.85 22.71 2.92
CA ARG A 161 20.55 23.68 2.07
C ARG A 161 19.58 24.65 1.38
N GLU A 162 18.42 24.15 0.98
CA GLU A 162 17.38 24.93 0.31
C GLU A 162 16.63 25.79 1.33
N ASN A 163 16.16 25.17 2.41
CA ASN A 163 15.47 25.88 3.48
C ASN A 163 15.43 25.05 4.77
N ALA A 164 16.37 25.32 5.68
CA ALA A 164 16.49 24.63 6.97
C ALA A 164 15.20 24.72 7.82
N GLN A 165 14.51 25.87 7.82
CA GLN A 165 13.30 26.03 8.61
C GLN A 165 12.15 25.16 8.08
N LEU A 166 11.94 25.14 6.77
CA LEU A 166 10.93 24.28 6.15
C LEU A 166 11.26 22.80 6.33
N HIS A 167 12.53 22.41 6.24
CA HIS A 167 12.97 21.04 6.47
C HIS A 167 12.59 20.56 7.88
N VAL A 168 12.88 21.37 8.91
CA VAL A 168 12.50 21.08 10.30
C VAL A 168 10.97 21.01 10.48
N ILE A 169 10.21 21.89 9.83
CA ILE A 169 8.74 21.83 9.86
C ILE A 169 8.23 20.53 9.23
N CYS A 170 8.76 20.13 8.07
CA CYS A 170 8.40 18.88 7.41
C CYS A 170 8.74 17.67 8.27
N PHE A 171 9.88 17.70 8.97
CA PHE A 171 10.30 16.65 9.90
C PHE A 171 9.28 16.44 11.02
N TYR A 172 8.83 17.52 11.68
CA TYR A 172 7.81 17.44 12.72
C TYR A 172 6.44 16.99 12.20
N LEU A 173 6.02 17.49 11.04
CA LEU A 173 4.73 17.12 10.46
C LEU A 173 4.72 15.66 9.99
N PHE A 174 5.83 15.18 9.44
CA PHE A 174 6.03 13.76 9.13
C PHE A 174 5.93 12.89 10.39
N GLY A 175 6.71 13.19 11.44
CA GLY A 175 6.72 12.39 12.67
C GLY A 175 5.36 12.38 13.40
N THR A 176 4.72 13.54 13.53
CA THR A 176 3.41 13.66 14.20
C THR A 176 2.29 12.97 13.43
N SER A 177 2.23 13.12 12.10
CA SER A 177 1.27 12.40 11.27
C SER A 177 1.53 10.89 11.26
N GLY A 178 2.79 10.47 11.24
CA GLY A 178 3.21 9.08 11.38
C GLY A 178 2.71 8.45 12.69
N ILE A 179 2.86 9.12 13.83
CA ILE A 179 2.33 8.64 15.12
C ILE A 179 0.81 8.46 15.06
N VAL A 180 0.08 9.45 14.55
CA VAL A 180 -1.39 9.38 14.41
C VAL A 180 -1.79 8.21 13.50
N PHE A 181 -1.07 8.01 12.40
CA PHE A 181 -1.25 6.87 11.50
C PHE A 181 -1.02 5.55 12.23
N MET A 182 0.11 5.40 12.95
CA MET A 182 0.43 4.16 13.68
C MET A 182 -0.62 3.83 14.73
N ILE A 183 -1.08 4.83 15.51
CA ILE A 183 -2.13 4.66 16.53
C ILE A 183 -3.42 4.17 15.88
N THR A 184 -3.89 4.89 14.86
CA THR A 184 -5.17 4.56 14.21
C THR A 184 -5.13 3.23 13.47
N ASN A 185 -4.02 2.92 12.79
CA ASN A 185 -3.78 1.62 12.16
C ASN A 185 -3.85 0.48 13.19
N THR A 186 -3.20 0.64 14.34
CA THR A 186 -3.20 -0.37 15.41
C THR A 186 -4.58 -0.59 16.01
N ILE A 187 -5.33 0.49 16.26
CA ILE A 187 -6.72 0.41 16.77
C ILE A 187 -7.64 -0.27 15.74
N LEU A 188 -7.56 0.13 14.46
CA LEU A 188 -8.36 -0.46 13.39
C LEU A 188 -8.03 -1.93 13.19
N HIS A 189 -6.74 -2.29 13.22
CA HIS A 189 -6.29 -3.67 13.13
C HIS A 189 -6.85 -4.52 14.27
N ARG A 190 -6.84 -3.99 15.51
CA ARG A 190 -7.44 -4.68 16.67
C ARG A 190 -8.93 -4.96 16.46
N LYS A 191 -9.67 -3.98 15.94
CA LYS A 191 -11.12 -4.09 15.74
C LYS A 191 -11.51 -5.01 14.60
N THR A 192 -10.68 -5.12 13.56
CA THR A 192 -11.06 -5.78 12.30
C THR A 192 -10.26 -7.05 12.03
N LEU A 193 -8.93 -6.94 11.99
CA LEU A 193 -8.05 -8.00 11.47
C LEU A 193 -7.46 -8.90 12.56
N TYR A 194 -7.67 -8.58 13.83
CA TYR A 194 -7.04 -9.29 14.96
C TYR A 194 -7.31 -10.80 14.96
N TYR A 195 -8.56 -11.21 14.74
CA TYR A 195 -8.96 -12.62 14.72
C TYR A 195 -8.77 -13.29 13.35
N CYS A 196 -8.23 -12.59 12.35
CA CYS A 196 -7.95 -13.17 11.03
C CYS A 196 -6.70 -14.07 11.09
N LYS A 197 -6.92 -15.38 11.16
CA LYS A 197 -5.85 -16.38 11.05
C LYS A 197 -5.14 -16.29 9.68
N PRO A 198 -3.86 -16.71 9.57
CA PRO A 198 -2.98 -17.14 10.67
C PRO A 198 -2.22 -15.98 11.35
N TYR A 199 -2.06 -14.83 10.69
CA TYR A 199 -1.12 -13.78 11.12
C TYR A 199 -1.73 -12.55 11.83
N GLY A 200 -3.05 -12.47 12.01
CA GLY A 200 -3.71 -11.28 12.59
C GLY A 200 -3.20 -10.89 13.98
N ILE A 201 -3.03 -11.88 14.86
CA ILE A 201 -2.51 -11.68 16.23
C ILE A 201 -1.04 -11.28 16.20
N PHE A 202 -0.23 -11.93 15.36
CA PHE A 202 1.19 -11.64 15.24
C PHE A 202 1.42 -10.21 14.75
N SER A 203 0.74 -9.81 13.67
CA SER A 203 0.79 -8.44 13.14
C SER A 203 0.42 -7.41 14.22
N TYR A 204 -0.65 -7.67 14.99
CA TYR A 204 -1.05 -6.78 16.09
C TYR A 204 0.03 -6.62 17.16
N ARG A 205 0.67 -7.72 17.59
CA ARG A 205 1.76 -7.68 18.59
C ARG A 205 2.95 -6.85 18.09
N MET A 206 3.32 -7.02 16.82
CA MET A 206 4.40 -6.24 16.21
C MET A 206 4.04 -4.75 16.11
N LYS A 207 2.80 -4.41 15.69
CA LYS A 207 2.33 -3.01 15.68
C LYS A 207 2.41 -2.36 17.05
N ILE A 208 1.98 -3.07 18.11
CA ILE A 208 2.07 -2.59 19.51
C ILE A 208 3.54 -2.41 19.95
N LEU A 209 4.42 -3.35 19.60
CA LEU A 209 5.85 -3.22 19.92
C LEU A 209 6.45 -1.96 19.27
N PHE A 210 6.26 -1.80 17.97
CA PHE A 210 6.87 -0.69 17.22
C PHE A 210 6.28 0.66 17.60
N ILE A 211 4.96 0.77 17.80
CA ILE A 211 4.36 2.02 18.25
C ILE A 211 4.82 2.40 19.67
N SER A 212 4.99 1.42 20.57
CA SER A 212 5.53 1.69 21.91
C SER A 212 6.96 2.21 21.84
N ILE A 213 7.82 1.62 21.01
CA ILE A 213 9.19 2.08 20.80
C ILE A 213 9.21 3.48 20.15
N TYR A 214 8.37 3.73 19.15
CA TYR A 214 8.31 5.03 18.48
C TYR A 214 7.87 6.13 19.46
N CYS A 215 6.82 5.88 20.23
CA CYS A 215 6.31 6.84 21.22
C CYS A 215 7.28 7.10 22.39
N THR A 216 8.22 6.20 22.68
CA THR A 216 9.27 6.46 23.69
C THR A 216 10.44 7.25 23.12
N ILE A 217 10.81 7.04 21.85
CA ILE A 217 11.93 7.74 21.21
C ILE A 217 11.56 9.18 20.83
N ALA A 218 10.37 9.42 20.29
CA ALA A 218 9.92 10.74 19.85
C ALA A 218 10.08 11.88 20.88
N PRO A 219 9.65 11.74 22.15
CA PRO A 219 9.86 12.81 23.13
C PRO A 219 11.35 13.01 23.44
N ILE A 220 12.16 11.95 23.46
CA ILE A 220 13.61 12.05 23.69
C ILE A 220 14.26 12.86 22.57
N MET A 221 13.88 12.58 21.33
CA MET A 221 14.37 13.31 20.15
C MET A 221 14.02 14.80 20.21
N ILE A 222 12.76 15.14 20.53
CA ILE A 222 12.31 16.53 20.65
C ILE A 222 13.08 17.26 21.75
N ILE A 223 13.27 16.62 22.91
CA ILE A 223 14.02 17.19 24.03
C ILE A 223 15.49 17.40 23.64
N ALA A 224 16.11 16.41 23.00
CA ALA A 224 17.50 16.50 22.54
C ALA A 224 17.70 17.65 21.53
N PHE A 225 16.79 17.76 20.56
CA PHE A 225 16.78 18.87 19.60
C PHE A 225 16.66 20.24 20.30
N TYR A 226 15.72 20.36 21.25
CA TYR A 226 15.56 21.59 22.03
C TYR A 226 16.80 21.94 22.86
N LEU A 227 17.37 20.96 23.58
CA LEU A 227 18.56 21.16 24.40
C LEU A 227 19.77 21.60 23.56
N TYR A 228 19.89 21.07 22.35
CA TYR A 228 20.96 21.45 21.45
C TYR A 228 20.80 22.88 20.92
N PHE A 229 19.65 23.19 20.30
CA PHE A 229 19.46 24.49 19.62
C PHE A 229 19.14 25.66 20.56
N LYS A 230 18.57 25.41 21.74
CA LYS A 230 18.21 26.48 22.70
C LYS A 230 19.12 26.57 23.91
N LYS A 231 19.60 25.45 24.43
CA LYS A 231 20.45 25.41 25.64
C LYS A 231 21.92 25.12 25.36
N CYS A 232 22.28 24.89 24.09
CA CYS A 232 23.65 24.61 23.68
C CYS A 232 24.32 23.50 24.50
N THR A 233 23.56 22.45 24.79
CA THR A 233 24.04 21.32 25.58
C THR A 233 24.93 20.42 24.72
N LYS A 234 26.17 20.20 25.16
CA LYS A 234 27.09 19.26 24.51
C LYS A 234 26.47 17.86 24.46
N ASN A 235 26.75 17.11 23.40
CA ASN A 235 26.25 15.74 23.17
C ASN A 235 24.74 15.60 22.87
N ALA A 236 23.95 16.69 22.95
CA ALA A 236 22.51 16.63 22.69
C ALA A 236 22.21 16.36 21.20
N TYR A 237 23.09 16.78 20.29
CA TYR A 237 22.94 16.51 18.86
C TYR A 237 23.15 15.03 18.53
N GLU A 238 24.11 14.38 19.17
CA GLU A 238 24.40 12.96 19.03
C GLU A 238 23.21 12.11 19.50
N VAL A 239 22.59 12.50 20.62
CA VAL A 239 21.35 11.85 21.10
C VAL A 239 20.23 12.02 20.07
N PHE A 240 20.06 13.24 19.53
CA PHE A 240 19.08 13.50 18.47
C PHE A 240 19.33 12.61 17.23
N ALA A 241 20.58 12.53 16.76
CA ALA A 241 20.96 11.71 15.61
C ALA A 241 20.67 10.22 15.84
N ILE A 242 21.01 9.67 17.02
CA ILE A 242 20.70 8.28 17.38
C ILE A 242 19.19 8.03 17.38
N CYS A 243 18.42 8.94 17.98
CA CYS A 243 16.96 8.83 17.98
C CYS A 243 16.40 8.85 16.55
N GLU A 244 16.89 9.73 15.68
CA GLU A 244 16.47 9.81 14.28
C GLU A 244 16.70 8.48 13.54
N TYR A 245 17.89 7.87 13.70
CA TYR A 245 18.17 6.56 13.10
C TYR A 245 17.21 5.48 13.60
N LEU A 246 16.97 5.43 14.91
CA LEU A 246 16.07 4.45 15.50
C LEU A 246 14.62 4.66 15.04
N GLU A 247 14.14 5.90 14.96
CA GLU A 247 12.80 6.21 14.46
C GLU A 247 12.62 5.78 13.01
N VAL A 248 13.61 6.02 12.13
CA VAL A 248 13.55 5.59 10.74
C VAL A 248 13.44 4.07 10.64
N VAL A 249 14.26 3.34 11.39
CA VAL A 249 14.21 1.87 11.43
C VAL A 249 12.85 1.39 11.95
N VAL A 250 12.39 1.92 13.08
CA VAL A 250 11.11 1.53 13.68
C VAL A 250 9.93 1.88 12.77
N ASN A 251 9.99 3.00 12.05
CA ASN A 251 8.97 3.39 11.08
C ASN A 251 8.90 2.38 9.93
N ILE A 252 10.04 2.02 9.34
CA ILE A 252 10.12 1.00 8.28
C ILE A 252 9.56 -0.34 8.79
N LEU A 253 9.92 -0.74 10.01
CA LEU A 253 9.46 -1.98 10.63
C LEU A 253 7.96 -1.97 10.95
N PHE A 254 7.42 -0.86 11.47
CA PHE A 254 5.98 -0.71 11.73
C PHE A 254 5.20 -0.93 10.45
N HIS A 255 5.61 -0.23 9.41
CA HIS A 255 4.99 -0.35 8.10
C HIS A 255 5.17 -1.73 7.46
N SER A 256 6.24 -2.46 7.80
CA SER A 256 6.42 -3.83 7.35
C SER A 256 5.33 -4.80 7.83
N THR A 257 4.61 -4.43 8.89
CA THR A 257 3.49 -5.22 9.40
C THR A 257 2.37 -5.40 8.38
N ALA A 258 2.24 -4.48 7.41
CA ALA A 258 1.25 -4.56 6.34
C ALA A 258 1.38 -5.84 5.49
N TYR A 259 2.57 -6.43 5.41
CA TYR A 259 2.76 -7.72 4.75
C TYR A 259 1.89 -8.80 5.36
N TRP A 260 1.89 -8.96 6.69
CA TRP A 260 1.09 -9.97 7.36
C TRP A 260 -0.41 -9.69 7.26
N ASP A 261 -0.77 -8.42 7.10
CA ASP A 261 -2.16 -7.99 6.93
C ASP A 261 -2.69 -8.45 5.57
N ILE A 262 -1.89 -8.30 4.51
CA ILE A 262 -2.27 -8.51 3.10
C ILE A 262 -1.93 -9.93 2.59
N LYS A 263 -0.91 -10.59 3.15
CA LYS A 263 -0.38 -11.88 2.68
C LYS A 263 -1.49 -12.91 2.45
N ASN A 264 -1.52 -13.45 1.23
CA ASN A 264 -2.46 -14.48 0.76
C ASN A 264 -3.95 -14.11 0.81
N LYS A 265 -4.29 -12.83 1.04
CA LYS A 265 -5.68 -12.37 1.22
C LYS A 265 -6.15 -11.43 0.12
N ILE A 266 -5.23 -10.83 -0.63
CA ILE A 266 -5.56 -9.85 -1.68
C ILE A 266 -4.87 -10.26 -2.98
N LEU A 267 -5.63 -10.25 -4.07
CA LEU A 267 -5.13 -10.37 -5.43
C LEU A 267 -5.36 -9.04 -6.14
N LEU A 268 -4.30 -8.31 -6.42
CA LEU A 268 -4.38 -7.12 -7.27
C LEU A 268 -4.31 -7.59 -8.72
N CYS A 269 -5.44 -7.52 -9.41
CA CYS A 269 -5.52 -7.86 -10.82
C CYS A 269 -6.26 -6.79 -11.62
N THR A 270 -5.69 -6.40 -12.76
CA THR A 270 -6.37 -5.56 -13.73
C THR A 270 -7.00 -6.48 -14.77
N ARG A 271 -8.32 -6.38 -14.93
CA ARG A 271 -9.09 -7.18 -15.88
C ARG A 271 -9.60 -6.30 -17.01
N TYR A 272 -9.38 -6.74 -18.24
CA TYR A 272 -10.09 -6.22 -19.40
C TYR A 272 -11.45 -6.90 -19.48
N VAL A 273 -12.51 -6.12 -19.62
CA VAL A 273 -13.89 -6.61 -19.69
C VAL A 273 -14.39 -6.42 -21.12
N GLU A 274 -14.79 -7.52 -21.75
CA GLU A 274 -15.42 -7.51 -23.06
C GLU A 274 -16.75 -8.27 -23.01
N LYS A 275 -17.68 -7.94 -23.91
CA LYS A 275 -18.92 -8.72 -24.04
C LYS A 275 -18.57 -10.11 -24.55
N TYR A 276 -18.99 -11.13 -23.81
CA TYR A 276 -18.80 -12.51 -24.23
C TYR A 276 -19.97 -12.94 -25.12
N VAL A 277 -19.67 -13.39 -26.33
CA VAL A 277 -20.63 -14.06 -27.20
C VAL A 277 -20.11 -15.47 -27.43
N ASP A 278 -20.83 -16.47 -26.93
CA ASP A 278 -20.42 -17.87 -27.04
C ASP A 278 -20.53 -18.33 -28.51
N GLU A 279 -19.40 -18.50 -29.19
CA GLU A 279 -19.40 -18.98 -30.58
C GLU A 279 -19.96 -20.40 -30.73
N LYS A 280 -20.00 -21.21 -29.66
CA LYS A 280 -20.67 -22.52 -29.70
C LYS A 280 -22.20 -22.42 -29.80
N SER A 281 -22.79 -21.29 -29.38
CA SER A 281 -24.22 -21.01 -29.56
C SER A 281 -24.57 -20.55 -30.98
N LYS A 282 -23.57 -20.19 -31.81
CA LYS A 282 -23.73 -19.92 -33.24
C LYS A 282 -23.70 -21.19 -34.10
N ALA A 283 -23.31 -22.34 -33.57
CA ALA A 283 -23.51 -23.61 -34.25
C ALA A 283 -25.01 -23.93 -34.20
N TRP A 284 -25.71 -23.55 -35.27
CA TRP A 284 -27.14 -23.77 -35.48
C TRP A 284 -27.61 -25.15 -34.99
N SER A 285 -28.77 -25.16 -34.33
CA SER A 285 -29.58 -26.37 -34.25
C SER A 285 -29.85 -26.86 -35.67
N PHE A 286 -29.21 -27.95 -36.07
CA PHE A 286 -29.71 -28.74 -37.19
C PHE A 286 -31.00 -29.40 -36.70
N ASP A 287 -32.11 -28.70 -36.93
CA ASP A 287 -33.44 -29.20 -36.65
C ASP A 287 -33.75 -30.32 -37.66
N LYS A 288 -33.50 -31.56 -37.24
CA LYS A 288 -33.65 -32.77 -38.06
C LYS A 288 -35.11 -33.09 -38.40
N LYS A 289 -36.06 -32.19 -38.09
CA LYS A 289 -37.50 -32.34 -38.31
C LYS A 289 -38.07 -31.54 -39.50
N ILE A 290 -37.27 -30.77 -40.23
CA ILE A 290 -37.71 -30.04 -41.44
C ILE A 290 -37.06 -30.63 -42.71
N CYS A 291 -36.85 -31.94 -42.74
CA CYS A 291 -36.51 -32.64 -43.99
C CYS A 291 -37.33 -33.92 -44.06
N LEU A 292 -38.45 -33.85 -44.79
CA LEU A 292 -39.21 -34.90 -45.48
C LEU A 292 -40.72 -34.68 -45.34
N LYS A 293 -41.22 -33.72 -46.13
CA LYS A 293 -42.56 -33.79 -46.75
C LYS A 293 -42.63 -32.75 -47.87
N VAL A 294 -41.90 -33.00 -48.95
CA VAL A 294 -42.36 -32.67 -50.31
C VAL A 294 -41.84 -33.79 -51.21
N ASP A 295 -42.76 -34.30 -52.00
CA ASP A 295 -42.81 -35.60 -52.65
C ASP A 295 -41.77 -35.87 -53.74
N GLU A 296 -41.68 -37.17 -54.02
CA GLU A 296 -41.32 -37.77 -55.29
C GLU A 296 -41.76 -36.95 -56.51
N GLY A 297 -40.90 -36.94 -57.54
CA GLY A 297 -41.35 -36.70 -58.90
C GLY A 297 -40.61 -35.59 -59.63
N LEU A 298 -39.75 -36.03 -60.54
CA LEU A 298 -39.56 -35.44 -61.86
C LEU A 298 -38.84 -34.08 -61.95
N CYS A 299 -37.69 -34.19 -62.62
CA CYS A 299 -37.29 -33.34 -63.74
C CYS A 299 -36.72 -31.93 -63.46
N LYS A 300 -35.44 -31.84 -63.85
CA LYS A 300 -34.91 -30.93 -64.88
C LYS A 300 -34.70 -29.44 -64.54
N ILE A 301 -33.40 -29.11 -64.60
CA ILE A 301 -32.79 -28.11 -65.50
C ILE A 301 -32.90 -26.61 -65.12
N ASN A 302 -31.69 -26.04 -64.99
CA ASN A 302 -31.16 -24.70 -65.31
C ASN A 302 -31.85 -23.39 -64.89
N ILE A 303 -31.05 -22.61 -64.14
CA ILE A 303 -30.45 -21.30 -64.53
C ILE A 303 -31.32 -20.40 -65.41
N SER A 304 -31.74 -19.23 -64.89
CA SER A 304 -31.24 -17.91 -65.31
C SER A 304 -32.19 -16.76 -64.93
N SER A 305 -31.57 -15.61 -64.62
CA SER A 305 -31.98 -14.26 -64.99
C SER A 305 -32.97 -13.48 -64.11
N LYS A 306 -32.33 -12.51 -63.42
CA LYS A 306 -32.76 -11.19 -62.94
C LYS A 306 -33.47 -11.10 -61.59
#